data_AF-A0A499S2D1-F1
#
_entry.id   AF-A0A499S2D1-F1
#
_cell.length_a   1.000
_cell.length_b   1.000
_cell.length_c   1.000
_cell.angle_alpha   90.00
_cell.angle_beta   90.00
_cell.angle_gamma   90.00
#
_symmetry.space_group_name_H-M   'P 1'
#
loop_
_entity.id
_entity.type
_entity.pdbx_description
1 polymer ?
#
loop_
_entity_poly.entity_id
_entity_poly.type
_entity_poly.pdbx_seq_one_letter_code
_entity_poly.pdbx_strand_id
1 'polypeptide(L)'
;MDITLKFIIIIISFVLLSVIISDRKNKFLFLNALIIFLLFSIMSYISLFLSSLLLVCIFGILNIELGNFFVLGIVIIFFAGSIQLLLFKLVLKKVNFEIKYALIIEHLIQWILIYLVIYQTTSQKILYDRESMTKLEITSFLDISSINILILPTFIVTWITIFSLRIKDT
;
A
#
# COMPACT_ATOMS: atom_id res chain seq x y z
N MET A 1 26.85 4.23 -10.58
CA MET A 1 26.64 3.10 -9.64
C MET A 1 25.41 2.36 -10.09
N ASP A 2 25.62 1.21 -10.71
CA ASP A 2 24.62 0.53 -11.53
C ASP A 2 23.33 0.25 -10.74
N ILE A 3 22.20 0.50 -11.41
CA ILE A 3 20.85 0.28 -10.87
C ILE A 3 20.72 -1.13 -10.27
N THR A 4 21.37 -2.11 -10.88
CA THR A 4 21.46 -3.51 -10.42
C THR A 4 22.08 -3.63 -9.03
N LEU A 5 23.17 -2.90 -8.75
CA LEU A 5 23.84 -2.92 -7.46
C LEU A 5 22.96 -2.30 -6.36
N LYS A 6 22.21 -1.23 -6.69
CA LYS A 6 21.24 -0.63 -5.76
C LYS A 6 20.12 -1.61 -5.42
N PHE A 7 19.57 -2.34 -6.40
CA PHE A 7 18.57 -3.39 -6.15
C PHE A 7 19.12 -4.53 -5.28
N ILE A 8 20.36 -4.97 -5.52
CA ILE A 8 21.01 -6.01 -4.71
C ILE A 8 21.16 -5.55 -3.26
N ILE A 9 21.62 -4.32 -3.03
CA ILE A 9 21.75 -3.75 -1.68
C ILE A 9 20.39 -3.71 -0.97
N ILE A 10 19.32 -3.28 -1.65
CA ILE A 10 17.97 -3.26 -1.10
C ILE A 10 17.51 -4.67 -0.69
N ILE A 11 17.73 -5.68 -1.55
CA ILE A 11 17.38 -7.07 -1.24
C ILE A 11 18.16 -7.57 -0.03
N ILE A 12 19.47 -7.31 0.04
CA ILE A 12 20.32 -7.69 1.18
C ILE A 12 19.83 -7.03 2.46
N SER A 13 19.48 -5.74 2.43
CA SER A 13 18.92 -5.02 3.57
C SER A 13 17.60 -5.65 4.05
N PHE A 14 16.72 -6.07 3.13
CA PHE A 14 15.49 -6.79 3.48
C PHE A 14 15.76 -8.16 4.12
N VAL A 15 16.75 -8.90 3.63
CA VAL A 15 17.15 -10.19 4.21
C VAL A 15 17.73 -10.01 5.61
N LEU A 16 18.61 -9.02 5.81
CA LEU A 16 19.16 -8.70 7.12
C LEU A 16 18.08 -8.31 8.12
N LEU A 17 17.11 -7.48 7.71
CA LEU A 17 15.98 -7.10 8.54
C LEU A 17 15.15 -8.33 8.96
N SER A 18 14.92 -9.27 8.02
CA SER A 18 14.22 -10.53 8.30
C SER A 18 14.93 -11.39 9.35
N VAL A 19 16.26 -11.43 9.32
CA VAL A 19 17.07 -12.21 10.26
C VAL A 19 17.09 -11.55 11.64
N ILE A 20 17.19 -10.22 11.71
CA ILE A 20 17.22 -9.47 12.99
C ILE A 20 15.87 -9.56 13.71
N ILE A 21 14.76 -9.51 12.99
CA ILE A 21 13.39 -9.53 13.55
C ILE A 21 12.93 -10.97 13.87
N SER A 22 13.54 -12.00 13.26
CA SER A 22 13.12 -13.39 13.48
C SER A 22 13.59 -13.95 14.82
N ASP A 23 12.63 -14.27 15.69
CA ASP A 23 12.87 -15.15 16.83
C ASP A 23 13.29 -16.57 16.39
N ARG A 24 14.06 -17.28 17.24
CA ARG A 24 14.57 -18.64 16.97
C ARG A 24 13.53 -19.68 16.52
N LYS A 25 12.23 -19.43 16.72
CA LYS A 25 11.13 -20.32 16.31
C LYS A 25 10.64 -20.10 14.87
N ASN A 26 10.76 -18.90 14.28
CA ASN A 26 10.26 -18.58 12.94
C ASN A 26 11.30 -17.78 12.15
N LYS A 27 12.29 -18.46 11.58
CA LYS A 27 13.42 -17.85 10.84
C LYS A 27 13.02 -17.00 9.62
N PHE A 28 11.79 -17.14 9.12
CA PHE A 28 11.28 -16.46 7.91
C PHE A 28 10.04 -15.60 8.19
N LEU A 29 9.88 -15.14 9.44
CA LEU A 29 8.67 -14.42 9.86
C LEU A 29 8.40 -13.18 9.00
N PHE A 30 9.46 -12.41 8.69
CA PHE A 30 9.36 -11.22 7.85
C PHE A 30 9.10 -11.55 6.37
N LEU A 31 9.71 -12.59 5.82
CA LEU A 31 9.44 -13.02 4.44
C LEU A 31 7.99 -13.48 4.26
N ASN A 32 7.46 -14.23 5.23
CA ASN A 32 6.05 -14.62 5.22
C ASN A 32 5.13 -13.39 5.36
N ALA A 33 5.49 -12.42 6.20
CA ALA A 33 4.77 -11.15 6.29
C ALA A 33 4.76 -10.41 4.95
N LEU A 34 5.86 -10.40 4.19
CA LEU A 34 5.93 -9.82 2.85
C LEU A 34 5.03 -10.53 1.84
N ILE A 35 4.99 -11.87 1.86
CA ILE A 35 4.10 -12.65 0.98
C ILE A 35 2.64 -12.32 1.29
N ILE A 36 2.28 -12.28 2.58
CA ILE A 36 0.95 -11.89 3.03
C ILE A 36 0.65 -10.46 2.57
N PHE A 37 1.59 -9.52 2.76
CA PHE A 37 1.43 -8.13 2.33
C PHE A 37 1.18 -8.00 0.82
N LEU A 38 1.90 -8.74 -0.01
CA LEU A 38 1.69 -8.76 -1.46
C LEU A 38 0.29 -9.28 -1.81
N LEU A 39 -0.16 -10.34 -1.13
CA LEU A 39 -1.51 -10.87 -1.32
C LEU A 39 -2.58 -9.85 -0.94
N PHE A 40 -2.41 -9.16 0.19
CA PHE A 40 -3.30 -8.05 0.58
C PHE A 40 -3.27 -6.90 -0.42
N SER A 41 -2.10 -6.54 -0.95
CA SER A 41 -1.97 -5.48 -1.95
C SER A 41 -2.73 -5.84 -3.23
N ILE A 42 -2.64 -7.08 -3.70
CA ILE A 42 -3.44 -7.57 -4.84
C ILE A 42 -4.93 -7.51 -4.54
N MET A 43 -5.35 -7.96 -3.34
CA MET A 43 -6.75 -7.88 -2.91
C MET A 43 -7.27 -6.44 -2.84
N SER A 44 -6.42 -5.48 -2.46
CA SER A 44 -6.81 -4.07 -2.41
C SER A 44 -7.08 -3.48 -3.79
N TYR A 45 -6.38 -3.90 -4.84
CA TYR A 45 -6.71 -3.50 -6.23
C TYR A 45 -8.09 -4.02 -6.64
N ILE A 46 -8.38 -5.29 -6.36
CA ILE A 46 -9.70 -5.89 -6.63
C ILE A 46 -10.78 -5.13 -5.85
N SER A 47 -10.48 -4.78 -4.60
CA SER A 47 -11.40 -4.06 -3.73
C SER A 47 -11.69 -2.63 -4.21
N LEU A 48 -10.65 -1.91 -4.63
CA LEU A 48 -10.77 -0.57 -5.21
C LEU A 48 -11.62 -0.59 -6.48
N PHE A 49 -11.38 -1.58 -7.36
CA PHE A 49 -12.16 -1.76 -8.57
C PHE A 49 -13.63 -2.09 -8.28
N LEU A 50 -13.90 -3.01 -7.34
CA LEU A 50 -15.27 -3.36 -6.97
C LEU A 50 -15.99 -2.18 -6.29
N SER A 51 -15.27 -1.44 -5.45
CA SER A 51 -15.78 -0.25 -4.78
C SER A 51 -16.18 0.84 -5.76
N SER A 52 -15.35 1.10 -6.78
CA SER A 52 -15.65 2.13 -7.77
C SER A 52 -16.88 1.77 -8.60
N LEU A 53 -17.00 0.50 -9.03
CA LEU A 53 -18.19 0.01 -9.72
C LEU A 53 -19.46 0.15 -8.89
N LEU A 54 -19.43 -0.28 -7.63
CA LEU A 54 -20.58 -0.19 -6.73
C LEU A 54 -21.01 1.26 -6.50
N LEU A 55 -20.06 2.17 -6.27
CA LEU A 55 -20.37 3.58 -6.04
C LEU A 55 -20.94 4.26 -7.28
N VAL A 56 -20.45 3.93 -8.49
CA VAL A 56 -21.04 4.42 -9.75
C VAL A 56 -22.50 3.95 -9.89
N CYS A 57 -22.79 2.68 -9.58
CA CYS A 57 -24.16 2.17 -9.59
C CYS A 57 -25.04 2.89 -8.55
N ILE A 58 -24.55 3.06 -7.32
CA ILE A 58 -25.30 3.72 -6.23
C ILE A 58 -25.60 5.17 -6.58
N PHE A 59 -24.60 5.94 -7.04
CA PHE A 59 -24.80 7.34 -7.43
C PHE A 59 -25.68 7.49 -8.66
N GLY A 60 -25.61 6.55 -9.61
CA GLY A 60 -26.53 6.50 -10.75
C GLY A 60 -27.98 6.22 -10.35
N ILE A 61 -28.22 5.36 -9.35
CA ILE A 61 -29.56 5.08 -8.83
C ILE A 61 -30.11 6.25 -8.01
N LEU A 62 -29.25 6.90 -7.21
CA LEU A 62 -29.65 7.98 -6.30
C LEU A 62 -29.60 9.38 -6.95
N ASN A 63 -29.24 9.48 -8.23
CA ASN A 63 -29.00 10.74 -8.94
C ASN A 63 -28.11 11.72 -8.16
N ILE A 64 -27.06 11.20 -7.52
CA ILE A 64 -26.08 12.01 -6.80
C ILE A 64 -25.02 12.45 -7.81
N GLU A 65 -24.77 13.76 -7.88
CA GLU A 65 -23.71 14.28 -8.72
C GLU A 65 -22.34 13.79 -8.25
N LEU A 66 -21.51 13.37 -9.21
CA LEU A 66 -20.11 13.08 -9.00
C LEU A 66 -19.40 14.39 -8.67
N GLY A 67 -19.39 14.75 -7.39
CA GLY A 67 -18.78 15.99 -6.90
C GLY A 67 -17.26 16.01 -7.06
N ASN A 68 -16.55 16.59 -6.10
CA ASN A 68 -15.09 16.67 -6.16
C ASN A 68 -14.43 15.28 -6.24
N PHE A 69 -13.62 15.03 -7.27
CA PHE A 69 -12.84 13.80 -7.47
C PHE A 69 -11.99 13.43 -6.25
N PHE A 70 -11.51 14.42 -5.50
CA PHE A 70 -10.76 14.17 -4.26
C PHE A 70 -11.65 13.51 -3.19
N VAL A 71 -12.85 14.06 -2.97
CA VAL A 71 -13.81 13.51 -2.00
C VAL A 71 -14.28 12.13 -2.46
N LEU A 72 -14.57 11.97 -3.75
CA LEU A 72 -14.94 10.70 -4.34
C LEU A 72 -13.84 9.64 -4.15
N GLY A 73 -12.57 10.00 -4.32
CA GLY A 73 -11.43 9.12 -4.05
C GLY A 73 -11.38 8.65 -2.60
N ILE A 74 -11.60 9.54 -1.63
CA ILE A 74 -11.68 9.19 -0.21
C ILE A 74 -12.83 8.20 0.05
N VAL A 75 -14.02 8.47 -0.51
CA VAL A 75 -15.19 7.60 -0.37
C VAL A 75 -14.91 6.20 -0.94
N ILE A 76 -14.28 6.13 -2.12
CA ILE A 76 -13.86 4.85 -2.74
C ILE A 76 -12.87 4.12 -1.83
N ILE A 77 -11.87 4.80 -1.26
CA ILE A 77 -10.88 4.17 -0.38
C ILE A 77 -11.54 3.55 0.87
N PHE A 78 -12.45 4.27 1.54
CA PHE A 78 -13.13 3.74 2.72
C PHE A 78 -14.04 2.55 2.38
N PHE A 79 -14.75 2.63 1.27
CA PHE A 79 -15.66 1.58 0.84
C PHE A 79 -14.87 0.33 0.36
N ALA A 80 -13.74 0.53 -0.32
CA ALA A 80 -12.78 -0.51 -0.65
C ALA A 80 -12.16 -1.14 0.61
N GLY A 81 -11.83 -0.38 1.65
CA GLY A 81 -11.35 -0.96 2.92
C GLY A 81 -12.37 -1.96 3.51
N SER A 82 -13.65 -1.60 3.45
CA SER A 82 -14.75 -2.45 3.92
C SER A 82 -14.92 -3.71 3.07
N ILE A 83 -14.86 -3.58 1.74
CA ILE A 83 -14.91 -4.73 0.82
C ILE A 83 -13.70 -5.64 1.02
N GLN A 84 -12.50 -5.09 1.21
CA GLN A 84 -11.29 -5.88 1.40
C GLN A 84 -11.38 -6.69 2.70
N LEU A 85 -11.93 -6.12 3.77
CA LEU A 85 -12.20 -6.86 5.01
C LEU A 85 -13.18 -8.04 4.80
N LEU A 86 -14.19 -7.88 3.95
CA LEU A 86 -15.11 -8.96 3.61
C LEU A 86 -14.42 -10.05 2.78
N LEU A 87 -13.67 -9.66 1.74
CA LEU A 87 -12.86 -10.58 0.92
C LEU A 87 -11.88 -11.36 1.79
N PHE A 88 -11.21 -10.67 2.71
CA PHE A 88 -10.28 -11.27 3.65
C PHE A 88 -10.96 -12.31 4.54
N LYS A 89 -12.11 -11.99 5.15
CA LYS A 89 -12.88 -12.95 5.95
C LYS A 89 -13.29 -14.20 5.15
N LEU A 90 -13.62 -14.05 3.87
CA LEU A 90 -13.95 -15.19 3.00
C LEU A 90 -12.74 -16.08 2.72
N VAL A 91 -11.57 -15.49 2.46
CA VAL A 91 -10.32 -16.21 2.18
C VAL A 91 -9.77 -16.89 3.45
N LEU A 92 -9.90 -16.26 4.61
CA LEU A 92 -9.27 -16.72 5.86
C LEU A 92 -10.07 -17.62 6.76
N LYS A 93 -11.30 -17.99 6.38
CA LYS A 93 -11.97 -19.14 7.00
C LYS A 93 -11.09 -20.40 7.00
N LYS A 94 -9.99 -20.42 6.22
CA LYS A 94 -9.03 -21.52 6.08
C LYS A 94 -7.61 -21.26 6.62
N VAL A 95 -7.24 -20.06 7.07
CA VAL A 95 -5.85 -19.75 7.45
C VAL A 95 -5.78 -19.15 8.87
N ASN A 96 -4.80 -19.56 9.68
CA ASN A 96 -4.56 -18.95 10.99
C ASN A 96 -3.66 -17.72 10.78
N PHE A 97 -4.26 -16.52 10.84
CA PHE A 97 -3.52 -15.28 10.73
C PHE A 97 -2.97 -14.87 12.11
N GLU A 98 -1.64 -14.87 12.27
CA GLU A 98 -1.02 -14.43 13.53
C GLU A 98 -0.91 -12.90 13.61
N ILE A 99 -1.19 -12.35 14.80
CA ILE A 99 -1.10 -10.90 15.11
C ILE A 99 0.30 -10.33 14.79
N LYS A 100 1.36 -11.13 14.93
CA LYS A 100 2.74 -10.72 14.62
C LYS A 100 2.90 -10.30 13.15
N TYR A 101 2.18 -10.93 12.22
CA TYR A 101 2.22 -10.56 10.82
C TYR A 101 1.56 -9.19 10.59
N ALA A 102 0.41 -8.92 11.22
CA ALA A 102 -0.24 -7.62 11.12
C ALA A 102 0.68 -6.47 11.55
N LEU A 103 1.39 -6.63 12.67
CA LEU A 103 2.24 -5.57 13.22
C LEU A 103 3.41 -5.22 12.29
N ILE A 104 4.05 -6.24 11.69
CA ILE A 104 5.14 -6.03 10.73
C ILE A 104 4.63 -5.37 9.46
N ILE A 105 3.50 -5.83 8.92
CA ILE A 105 2.96 -5.29 7.68
C ILE A 105 2.49 -3.85 7.89
N GLU A 106 1.86 -3.54 9.01
CA GLU A 106 1.47 -2.18 9.37
C GLU A 106 2.69 -1.25 9.42
N HIS A 107 3.77 -1.68 10.06
CA HIS A 107 5.00 -0.92 10.13
C HIS A 107 5.63 -0.71 8.74
N LEU A 108 5.63 -1.74 7.89
CA LEU A 108 6.10 -1.63 6.50
C LEU A 108 5.29 -0.61 5.71
N ILE A 109 3.96 -0.65 5.81
CA ILE A 109 3.09 0.30 5.11
C ILE A 109 3.34 1.72 5.59
N GLN A 110 3.50 1.95 6.90
CA GLN A 110 3.80 3.26 7.44
C GLN A 110 5.09 3.84 6.85
N TRP A 111 6.18 3.06 6.81
CA TRP A 111 7.44 3.51 6.20
C TRP A 111 7.31 3.78 4.70
N ILE A 112 6.58 2.94 3.96
CA ILE A 112 6.33 3.15 2.53
C ILE A 112 5.55 4.45 2.32
N LEU A 113 4.50 4.70 3.10
CA LEU A 113 3.70 5.93 2.99
C LEU A 113 4.53 7.19 3.30
N ILE A 114 5.36 7.15 4.34
CA ILE A 114 6.28 8.25 4.68
C ILE A 114 7.23 8.52 3.50
N TYR A 115 7.83 7.46 2.94
CA TYR A 115 8.71 7.58 1.79
C TYR A 115 8.00 8.19 0.57
N LEU A 116 6.78 7.74 0.27
CA LEU A 116 6.00 8.26 -0.85
C LEU A 116 5.71 9.76 -0.67
N VAL A 117 5.34 10.21 0.53
CA VAL A 117 5.11 11.64 0.79
C VAL A 117 6.41 12.45 0.62
N ILE A 118 7.54 11.97 1.12
CA ILE A 118 8.84 12.62 0.93
C ILE A 118 9.20 12.67 -0.56
N TYR A 119 8.99 11.58 -1.30
CA TYR A 119 9.25 11.52 -2.73
C TYR A 119 8.36 12.48 -3.52
N GLN A 120 7.07 12.57 -3.19
CA GLN A 120 6.13 13.49 -3.82
C GLN A 120 6.51 14.95 -3.58
N THR A 121 6.79 15.31 -2.32
CA THR A 121 7.12 16.69 -1.94
C THR A 121 8.47 17.14 -2.51
N THR A 122 9.46 16.25 -2.58
CA THR A 122 10.75 16.56 -3.22
C THR A 122 10.62 16.67 -4.73
N SER A 123 9.93 15.73 -5.38
CA SER A 123 9.76 15.74 -6.84
C SER A 123 8.93 16.93 -7.34
N GLN A 124 7.88 17.33 -6.61
CA GLN A 124 7.09 18.52 -6.92
C GLN A 124 7.91 19.82 -6.76
N LYS A 125 8.78 19.91 -5.75
CA LYS A 125 9.66 21.07 -5.56
C LYS A 125 10.74 21.16 -6.64
N ILE A 126 11.31 20.02 -7.05
CA ILE A 126 12.35 19.94 -8.09
C ILE A 126 11.80 20.29 -9.48
N LEU A 127 10.52 19.97 -9.76
CA LEU A 127 9.84 20.39 -11.01
C LEU A 127 9.76 21.92 -11.18
N TYR A 128 9.80 22.70 -10.08
CA TYR A 128 9.80 24.15 -10.13
C TYR A 128 11.18 24.74 -10.50
N ASP A 129 12.26 23.97 -10.33
CA ASP A 129 13.64 24.43 -10.48
C ASP A 129 14.35 23.67 -11.63
N ARG A 130 13.98 24.02 -12.87
CA ARG A 130 14.34 23.30 -14.11
C ARG A 130 15.86 23.13 -14.33
N GLU A 131 16.71 23.94 -13.69
CA GLU A 131 18.18 23.83 -13.81
C GLU A 131 18.80 22.69 -12.98
N SER A 132 18.07 22.16 -11.99
CA SER A 132 18.56 21.07 -11.12
C SER A 132 18.29 19.65 -11.67
N MET A 133 17.40 19.54 -12.67
CA MET A 133 16.98 18.28 -13.29
C MET A 133 18.11 17.51 -14.01
N THR A 134 19.11 18.22 -14.54
CA THR A 134 20.21 17.61 -15.30
C THR A 134 21.33 17.04 -14.41
N LYS A 135 21.42 17.46 -13.14
CA LYS A 135 22.49 17.00 -12.22
C LYS A 135 22.13 15.77 -11.40
N LEU A 136 20.85 15.45 -11.25
CA LEU A 136 20.42 14.39 -10.33
C LEU A 136 19.99 13.08 -10.99
N GLU A 137 19.95 12.98 -12.34
CA GLU A 137 19.49 11.79 -13.08
C GLU A 137 18.28 11.12 -12.39
N ILE A 138 17.33 11.94 -11.90
CA ILE A 138 16.05 11.46 -11.39
C ILE A 138 15.24 11.14 -12.63
N THR A 139 15.67 10.09 -13.33
CA THR A 139 14.81 9.37 -14.27
C THR A 139 13.54 9.06 -13.49
N SER A 140 12.42 9.59 -13.98
CA SER A 140 11.10 9.50 -13.37
C SER A 140 10.66 8.03 -13.35
N PHE A 141 11.20 7.26 -12.39
CA PHE A 141 10.95 5.82 -12.29
C PHE A 141 9.48 5.55 -11.96
N LEU A 142 8.80 6.51 -11.30
CA LEU A 142 7.38 6.53 -11.03
C LEU A 142 6.84 7.94 -11.19
N ASP A 143 5.86 8.12 -12.08
CA ASP A 143 5.16 9.40 -12.19
C ASP A 143 4.33 9.67 -10.92
N ILE A 144 4.38 10.90 -10.43
CA ILE A 144 3.69 11.35 -9.21
C ILE A 144 2.17 11.10 -9.33
N SER A 145 1.64 11.24 -10.55
CA SER A 145 0.25 10.94 -10.87
C SER A 145 -0.12 9.49 -10.55
N SER A 146 0.73 8.54 -10.95
CA SER A 146 0.52 7.10 -10.77
C SER A 146 0.65 6.69 -9.30
N ILE A 147 1.54 7.35 -8.56
CA ILE A 147 1.64 7.15 -7.11
C ILE A 147 0.32 7.54 -6.42
N ASN A 148 -0.24 8.69 -6.79
CA ASN A 148 -1.47 9.23 -6.17
C ASN A 148 -2.71 8.42 -6.50
N ILE A 149 -2.84 7.95 -7.75
CA ILE A 149 -4.06 7.30 -8.22
C ILE A 149 -4.05 5.81 -7.88
N LEU A 150 -2.88 5.17 -7.86
CA LEU A 150 -2.80 3.70 -7.86
C LEU A 150 -2.10 3.16 -6.62
N ILE A 151 -0.94 3.69 -6.27
CA ILE A 151 -0.09 3.13 -5.20
C ILE A 151 -0.61 3.52 -3.81
N LEU A 152 -0.86 4.82 -3.59
CA LEU A 152 -1.32 5.33 -2.30
C LEU A 152 -2.67 4.71 -1.86
N PRO A 153 -3.73 4.69 -2.70
CA PRO A 153 -5.01 4.10 -2.31
C PRO A 153 -4.86 2.63 -1.91
N THR A 154 -4.07 1.85 -2.66
CA THR A 154 -3.80 0.42 -2.41
C THR A 154 -3.20 0.19 -1.02
N PHE A 155 -2.18 0.98 -0.66
CA PHE A 155 -1.55 0.87 0.66
C PHE A 155 -2.47 1.34 1.79
N ILE A 156 -3.26 2.40 1.57
CA ILE A 156 -4.22 2.89 2.58
C ILE A 156 -5.31 1.84 2.83
N VAL A 157 -5.89 1.25 1.79
CA VAL A 157 -6.92 0.20 1.90
C VAL A 157 -6.37 -1.04 2.61
N THR A 158 -5.14 -1.44 2.26
CA THR A 158 -4.45 -2.55 2.93
C THR A 158 -4.20 -2.23 4.41
N TRP A 159 -3.76 -1.02 4.74
CA TRP A 159 -3.53 -0.59 6.12
C TRP A 159 -4.82 -0.57 6.95
N ILE A 160 -5.93 -0.02 6.43
CA ILE A 160 -7.25 -0.03 7.09
C ILE A 160 -7.65 -1.46 7.43
N THR A 161 -7.46 -2.38 6.49
CA THR A 161 -7.80 -3.79 6.68
C THR A 161 -6.97 -4.41 7.81
N ILE A 162 -5.65 -4.25 7.77
CA ILE A 162 -4.72 -4.81 8.77
C ILE A 162 -4.96 -4.23 10.16
N PHE A 163 -5.16 -2.91 10.25
CA PHE A 163 -5.49 -2.22 11.48
C PHE A 163 -6.79 -2.75 12.10
N SER A 164 -7.84 -2.93 11.28
CA SER A 164 -9.12 -3.48 11.75
C SER A 164 -9.00 -4.93 12.21
N LEU A 165 -8.12 -5.73 11.61
CA LEU A 165 -7.88 -7.11 12.03
C LEU A 165 -7.18 -7.16 13.38
N ARG A 166 -6.17 -6.32 13.57
CA ARG A 166 -5.45 -6.21 14.84
C ARG A 166 -6.39 -5.89 16.00
N ILE A 167 -7.32 -4.95 15.82
CA ILE A 167 -8.29 -4.55 16.87
C ILE A 167 -9.22 -5.70 17.26
N LYS A 168 -9.55 -6.59 16.32
CA LYS A 168 -10.50 -7.68 16.59
C LYS A 168 -9.87 -8.82 17.43
N ASP A 169 -8.57 -9.01 17.31
CA ASP A 169 -7.83 -10.10 17.96
C ASP A 169 -7.14 -9.67 19.27
N THR A 170 -7.26 -8.40 19.68
CA THR A 170 -6.90 -7.87 21.02
C THR A 170 -8.10 -7.85 21.94
#